data_AF-A0A816NV07-F1
#
_entry.id   AF-A0A816NV07-F1
#
_cell.length_a   1.000
_cell.length_b   1.000
_cell.length_c   1.000
_cell.angle_alpha   90.00
_cell.angle_beta   90.00
_cell.angle_gamma   90.00
#
_symmetry.space_group_name_H-M   'P 1'
#
loop_
_entity.id
_entity.type
_entity.pdbx_description
1 polymer ?
#
loop_
_entity_poly.entity_id
_entity_poly.type
_entity_poly.pdbx_seq_one_letter_code
_entity_poly.pdbx_strand_id
1 'polypeptide(L)'
;MVSSEQRIMIYSLMDKYSTIKQGICFDLASVIQSVETNNEFEKRNISKERYQYLAGDMFDTQTIPQADAYVMKHIIHDWDDDQAINILKSIRTATNGKPTTIFIIDVVVLPGTKENKVNPTLVESKNVER
;
A
#
# COMPACT_ATOMS: atom_id res chain seq x y z
N MET A 1 8.51 -1.49 -3.24
CA MET A 1 8.23 -1.40 -4.69
C MET A 1 6.82 -0.85 -4.85
N VAL A 2 6.64 0.45 -5.10
CA VAL A 2 5.33 1.00 -5.52
C VAL A 2 4.80 0.19 -6.71
N SER A 3 3.90 -0.74 -6.46
CA SER A 3 3.16 -1.38 -7.54
C SER A 3 2.30 -0.33 -8.24
N SER A 4 2.05 -0.51 -9.54
CA SER A 4 1.14 0.35 -10.32
C SER A 4 -0.22 0.58 -9.65
N GLU A 5 -0.65 -0.37 -8.84
CA GLU A 5 -1.90 -0.34 -8.10
C GLU A 5 -1.97 0.74 -7.02
N GLN A 6 -0.88 0.97 -6.26
CA GLN A 6 -0.89 1.97 -5.19
C GLN A 6 -1.05 3.40 -5.75
N ARG A 7 -0.43 3.67 -6.91
CA ARG A 7 -0.53 4.97 -7.60
C ARG A 7 -1.94 5.28 -8.07
N ILE A 8 -2.62 4.26 -8.63
CA ILE A 8 -3.99 4.41 -9.14
C ILE A 8 -4.96 4.62 -7.97
N MET A 9 -4.75 3.97 -6.83
CA MET A 9 -5.66 4.03 -5.70
C MET A 9 -5.83 5.46 -5.15
N ILE A 10 -4.73 6.17 -4.84
CA ILE A 10 -4.82 7.55 -4.31
C ILE A 10 -5.50 8.46 -5.32
N TYR A 11 -5.17 8.31 -6.60
CA TYR A 11 -5.85 9.04 -7.67
C TYR A 11 -7.37 8.76 -7.67
N SER A 12 -7.78 7.50 -7.68
CA SER A 12 -9.21 7.13 -7.70
C SER A 12 -9.96 7.71 -6.50
N LEU A 13 -9.32 7.81 -5.33
CA LEU A 13 -9.89 8.50 -4.18
C LEU A 13 -10.04 10.00 -4.44
N MET A 14 -9.03 10.67 -5.00
CA MET A 14 -9.08 12.10 -5.28
C MET A 14 -10.05 12.49 -6.42
N ASP A 15 -10.29 11.59 -7.37
CA ASP A 15 -11.25 11.76 -8.45
C ASP A 15 -12.68 11.61 -7.94
N LYS A 16 -12.91 10.56 -7.14
CA LYS A 16 -14.22 10.29 -6.52
C LYS A 16 -14.59 11.30 -5.43
N TYR A 17 -13.60 11.77 -4.66
CA TYR A 17 -13.81 12.65 -3.52
C TYR A 17 -13.06 13.97 -3.72
N SER A 18 -13.73 14.96 -4.30
CA SER A 18 -13.17 16.30 -4.54
C SER A 18 -12.82 17.08 -3.26
N THR A 19 -13.21 16.58 -2.08
CA THR A 19 -12.76 17.05 -0.77
C THR A 19 -11.28 16.76 -0.54
N ILE A 20 -10.72 15.71 -1.13
CA ILE A 20 -9.28 15.42 -1.08
C ILE A 20 -8.57 16.37 -2.05
N LYS A 21 -7.88 17.36 -1.49
CA LYS A 21 -7.25 18.44 -2.26
C LYS A 21 -5.88 18.07 -2.81
N GLN A 22 -5.12 17.26 -2.08
CA GLN A 22 -3.76 16.85 -2.44
C GLN A 22 -3.56 15.35 -2.21
N GLY A 23 -2.77 14.73 -3.05
CA GLY A 23 -2.32 13.34 -2.92
C GLY A 23 -0.81 13.23 -3.12
N ILE A 24 -0.19 12.33 -2.36
CA ILE A 24 1.25 12.09 -2.39
C ILE A 24 1.47 10.60 -2.57
N CYS A 25 2.27 10.21 -3.56
CA CYS A 25 2.84 8.88 -3.64
C CYS A 25 4.27 8.93 -3.14
N PHE A 26 4.47 8.35 -1.96
CA PHE A 26 5.73 8.31 -1.25
C PHE A 26 6.36 6.92 -1.34
N ASP A 27 7.60 6.82 -1.80
CA ASP A 27 8.39 5.57 -1.82
C ASP A 27 9.88 5.92 -1.99
N LEU A 28 10.73 4.90 -2.01
CA LEU A 28 12.16 5.02 -2.23
C LEU A 28 12.48 5.72 -3.56
N ALA A 29 13.57 6.48 -3.56
CA ALA A 29 14.01 7.26 -4.72
C ALA A 29 14.16 6.42 -6.00
N SER A 30 14.69 5.20 -5.87
CA SER A 30 14.84 4.27 -7.00
C SER A 30 13.51 3.90 -7.64
N VAL A 31 12.44 3.79 -6.84
CA VAL A 31 11.11 3.47 -7.34
C VAL A 31 10.47 4.68 -7.99
N ILE A 32 10.54 5.86 -7.35
CA ILE A 32 10.02 7.11 -7.92
C ILE A 32 10.66 7.41 -9.29
N GLN A 33 11.98 7.28 -9.39
CA GLN A 33 12.71 7.43 -10.65
C GLN A 33 12.20 6.49 -11.76
N SER A 34 11.83 5.25 -11.41
CA SER A 34 11.31 4.28 -12.38
C SER A 34 9.90 4.57 -12.89
N VAL A 35 9.11 5.40 -12.19
CA VAL A 35 7.71 5.67 -12.53
C VAL A 35 7.47 7.01 -13.21
N GLU A 36 8.34 8.00 -12.99
CA GLU A 36 8.28 9.30 -13.68
C GLU A 36 8.44 9.17 -15.21
N THR A 37 9.06 8.10 -15.69
CA THR A 37 9.33 7.88 -17.12
C THR A 37 8.12 7.40 -17.93
N ASN A 38 7.00 7.02 -17.29
CA ASN A 38 5.88 6.35 -17.96
C ASN A 38 4.70 7.26 -18.35
N ASN A 39 4.72 8.57 -18.00
CA ASN A 39 3.68 9.57 -18.31
C ASN A 39 2.22 9.12 -18.02
N GLU A 40 2.03 8.20 -17.07
CA GLU A 40 0.73 7.55 -16.80
C GLU A 40 -0.35 8.51 -16.30
N PHE A 41 0.03 9.67 -15.76
CA PHE A 41 -0.89 10.69 -15.26
C PHE A 41 -1.44 11.60 -16.36
N GLU A 42 -0.65 11.87 -17.40
CA GLU A 42 -1.10 12.63 -18.56
C GLU A 42 -2.20 11.86 -19.30
N LYS A 43 -2.08 10.53 -19.37
CA LYS A 43 -3.10 9.64 -19.95
C LYS A 43 -4.44 9.64 -19.18
N ARG A 44 -4.46 10.08 -17.92
CA ARG A 44 -5.63 10.01 -17.03
C ARG A 44 -6.23 11.39 -16.69
N ASN A 45 -5.78 12.46 -17.35
CA ASN A 45 -6.22 13.84 -17.10
C ASN A 45 -6.08 14.30 -15.64
N ILE A 46 -5.02 13.86 -14.97
CA ILE A 46 -4.77 14.20 -13.57
C ILE A 46 -3.96 15.49 -13.52
N SER A 47 -4.48 16.52 -12.84
CA SER A 47 -3.69 17.73 -12.61
C SER A 47 -2.46 17.41 -11.75
N LYS A 48 -1.27 17.74 -12.28
CA LYS A 48 0.02 17.69 -11.57
C LYS A 48 0.04 18.61 -10.34
N GLU A 49 -0.90 19.55 -10.23
CA GLU A 49 -1.00 20.48 -9.09
C GLU A 49 -1.62 19.82 -7.85
N ARG A 50 -2.39 18.73 -8.03
CA ARG A 50 -3.04 18.02 -6.91
C ARG A 50 -2.30 16.76 -6.50
N TYR A 51 -1.43 16.21 -7.34
CA TYR A 51 -0.77 14.93 -7.09
C TYR A 51 0.74 15.05 -7.28
N GLN A 52 1.50 14.59 -6.29
CA GLN A 52 2.96 14.59 -6.33
C GLN A 52 3.57 13.21 -6.05
N TYR A 53 4.69 12.94 -6.69
CA TYR A 53 5.61 11.88 -6.27
C TYR A 53 6.61 12.49 -5.29
N LEU A 54 6.87 11.79 -4.19
CA LEU A 54 7.87 12.20 -3.22
C LEU A 54 8.78 11.01 -2.91
N ALA A 55 10.07 11.19 -3.12
CA ALA A 55 11.06 10.19 -2.76
C ALA A 55 11.42 10.31 -1.27
N GLY A 56 11.52 9.19 -0.57
CA GLY A 56 12.02 9.13 0.80
C GLY A 56 12.01 7.72 1.36
N ASP A 57 12.32 7.61 2.65
CA ASP A 57 12.40 6.36 3.39
C ASP A 57 11.43 6.41 4.58
N MET A 58 10.52 5.44 4.67
CA MET A 58 9.55 5.35 5.76
C MET A 58 10.18 5.03 7.13
N PHE A 59 11.45 4.62 7.17
CA PHE A 59 12.22 4.50 8.40
C PHE A 59 12.88 5.82 8.83
N ASP A 60 12.99 6.80 7.92
CA ASP A 60 13.52 8.14 8.21
C ASP A 60 12.39 9.17 8.36
N THR A 61 12.13 9.54 9.60
CA THR A 61 11.14 10.56 10.01
C THR A 61 11.24 11.88 9.25
N GLN A 62 12.44 12.28 8.79
CA GLN A 62 12.65 13.58 8.14
C GLN A 62 12.19 13.57 6.68
N THR A 63 12.03 12.38 6.09
CA THR A 63 11.61 12.25 4.69
C THR A 63 10.10 12.04 4.54
N ILE A 64 9.42 11.60 5.61
CA ILE A 64 7.99 11.33 5.58
C ILE A 64 7.20 12.65 5.47
N PRO A 65 6.36 12.83 4.43
CA PRO A 65 5.59 14.05 4.25
C PRO A 65 4.54 14.23 5.34
N GLN A 66 4.19 15.47 5.67
CA GLN A 66 3.00 15.77 6.47
C GLN A 66 1.75 15.39 5.69
N ALA A 67 0.81 14.69 6.33
CA ALA A 67 -0.49 14.38 5.74
C ALA A 67 -1.60 14.28 6.81
N ASP A 68 -2.83 14.58 6.40
CA ASP A 68 -4.03 14.36 7.23
C ASP A 68 -4.35 12.86 7.38
N ALA A 69 -3.94 12.06 6.38
CA ALA A 69 -4.04 10.62 6.40
C ALA A 69 -2.90 9.96 5.62
N TYR A 70 -2.48 8.79 6.08
CA TYR A 70 -1.56 7.89 5.37
C TYR A 70 -2.33 6.63 4.95
N VAL A 71 -2.06 6.13 3.74
CA VAL A 71 -2.60 4.84 3.29
C VAL A 71 -1.44 3.91 2.98
N MET A 72 -1.39 2.77 3.69
CA MET A 72 -0.37 1.74 3.53
C MET A 72 -1.04 0.47 3.04
N LYS A 73 -0.90 0.17 1.74
CA LYS A 73 -1.49 -1.02 1.11
C LYS A 73 -0.39 -2.06 0.84
N HIS A 74 -0.46 -3.23 1.47
CA HIS A 74 0.56 -4.29 1.33
C HIS A 74 1.97 -3.76 1.60
N ILE A 75 2.15 -3.21 2.81
CA ILE A 75 3.44 -2.68 3.27
C ILE A 75 3.80 -3.37 4.58
N ILE A 76 2.90 -3.33 5.56
CA ILE A 76 3.22 -3.79 6.92
C ILE A 76 3.55 -5.29 6.97
N HIS A 77 2.93 -6.13 6.12
CA HIS A 77 3.21 -7.57 6.10
C HIS A 77 4.62 -7.96 5.63
N ASP A 78 5.39 -7.05 5.01
CA ASP A 78 6.73 -7.34 4.48
C ASP A 78 7.80 -7.29 5.57
N TRP A 79 7.44 -6.79 6.76
CA TRP A 79 8.36 -6.44 7.83
C TRP A 79 8.09 -7.26 9.07
N ASP A 80 9.15 -7.52 9.84
CA ASP A 80 9.00 -8.09 11.18
C ASP A 80 8.35 -7.09 12.15
N ASP A 81 7.97 -7.57 13.34
CA ASP A 81 7.26 -6.78 14.34
C ASP A 81 8.02 -5.50 14.73
N ASP A 82 9.35 -5.58 14.89
CA ASP A 82 10.17 -4.44 15.31
C ASP A 82 10.25 -3.38 14.21
N GLN A 83 10.41 -3.81 12.97
CA GLN A 83 10.40 -2.95 11.79
C GLN A 83 9.03 -2.32 11.55
N ALA A 84 7.94 -3.09 11.65
CA ALA A 84 6.57 -2.59 11.54
C ALA A 84 6.27 -1.54 12.62
N ILE A 85 6.67 -1.79 13.87
CA ILE A 85 6.56 -0.82 14.97
C ILE A 85 7.37 0.44 14.65
N ASN A 86 8.56 0.30 14.10
CA ASN A 86 9.42 1.44 13.74
C ASN A 86 8.75 2.31 12.67
N ILE A 87 8.20 1.71 11.60
CA ILE A 87 7.46 2.43 10.55
C ILE A 87 6.32 3.26 11.16
N LEU A 88 5.49 2.64 12.00
CA LEU A 88 4.34 3.31 12.62
C LEU A 88 4.78 4.45 13.57
N LYS A 89 5.89 4.27 14.31
CA LYS A 89 6.49 5.32 15.15
C LYS A 89 7.06 6.45 14.32
N SER A 90 7.70 6.15 13.19
CA SER A 90 8.26 7.16 12.29
C SER A 90 7.17 8.03 11.70
N ILE A 91 6.07 7.43 11.25
CA ILE A 91 4.88 8.17 10.79
C ILE A 91 4.32 9.04 11.92
N ARG A 92 4.12 8.47 13.12
CA ARG A 92 3.64 9.25 14.28
C ARG A 92 4.54 10.45 14.58
N THR A 93 5.85 10.26 14.53
CA THR A 93 6.82 11.34 14.77
C THR A 93 6.71 12.41 13.70
N ALA A 94 6.64 11.99 12.43
CA ALA A 94 6.47 12.91 11.31
C ALA A 94 5.24 13.80 11.50
N THR A 95 4.11 13.30 11.99
CA THR A 95 2.89 14.13 12.18
C THR A 95 3.04 15.31 13.15
N ASN A 96 4.13 15.40 13.93
CA ASN A 96 4.37 16.44 14.93
C ASN A 96 3.19 16.62 15.90
N GLY A 97 2.52 15.51 16.26
CA GLY A 97 1.40 15.51 17.19
C GLY A 97 0.06 15.96 16.60
N LYS A 98 -0.04 16.20 15.29
CA LYS A 98 -1.31 16.48 14.63
C LYS A 98 -2.19 15.21 14.63
N PRO A 99 -3.51 15.35 14.80
CA PRO A 99 -4.42 14.23 14.58
C PRO A 99 -4.32 13.74 13.14
N THR A 100 -3.89 12.48 12.97
CA THR A 100 -3.72 11.87 11.66
C THR A 100 -4.23 10.44 11.69
N THR A 101 -4.90 10.03 10.61
CA THR A 101 -5.40 8.66 10.46
C THR A 101 -4.47 7.83 9.59
N ILE A 102 -4.19 6.59 9.98
CA ILE A 102 -3.45 5.63 9.17
C ILE A 102 -4.42 4.54 8.70
N PHE A 103 -4.60 4.42 7.39
CA PHE A 103 -5.36 3.35 6.75
C PHE A 103 -4.39 2.24 6.36
N ILE A 104 -4.50 1.08 7.01
CA ILE A 104 -3.73 -0.12 6.66
C ILE A 104 -4.64 -1.03 5.84
N ILE A 105 -4.22 -1.35 4.61
CA ILE A 105 -4.93 -2.25 3.71
C ILE A 105 -4.05 -3.48 3.54
N ASP A 106 -4.40 -4.53 4.27
CA ASP A 106 -3.62 -5.76 4.27
C ASP A 106 -4.47 -7.01 4.49
N VAL A 107 -3.88 -8.18 4.23
CA VAL A 107 -4.48 -9.47 4.55
C VAL A 107 -4.41 -9.68 6.06
N VAL A 108 -5.56 -9.90 6.67
CA VAL A 108 -5.66 -10.23 8.10
C VAL A 108 -5.79 -11.75 8.24
N VAL A 109 -4.78 -12.38 8.84
CA VAL A 109 -4.86 -13.80 9.20
C VAL A 109 -5.60 -13.92 10.53
N LEU A 110 -6.77 -14.54 10.51
CA LEU A 110 -7.57 -14.75 11.71
C LEU A 110 -7.06 -15.98 12.48
N PRO A 111 -6.98 -15.92 13.83
CA PRO A 111 -6.65 -17.09 14.62
C PRO A 111 -7.68 -18.19 14.39
N GLY A 112 -7.24 -19.39 13.96
CA GLY A 112 -8.10 -20.58 13.88
C GLY A 112 -8.38 -21.14 12.49
N THR A 113 -7.90 -20.53 11.40
CA THR A 113 -7.87 -21.21 10.11
C THR A 113 -6.69 -22.18 10.10
N LYS A 114 -6.90 -23.40 10.63
CA LYS A 114 -6.06 -24.53 10.27
C LYS A 114 -6.06 -24.60 8.74
N GLU A 115 -4.90 -24.67 8.11
CA GLU A 115 -4.82 -25.04 6.71
C GLU A 115 -5.71 -26.27 6.49
N ASN A 116 -6.74 -26.15 5.66
CA ASN A 116 -7.35 -27.34 5.09
C ASN A 116 -6.27 -27.94 4.22
N LYS A 117 -5.50 -28.88 4.77
CA LYS A 117 -4.72 -29.82 3.97
C LYS A 117 -5.72 -30.49 3.04
N VAL A 118 -5.77 -30.04 1.79
CA VAL A 118 -6.48 -30.75 0.73
C VAL A 118 -5.76 -32.08 0.62
N ASN A 119 -6.33 -33.14 1.20
CA ASN A 119 -5.82 -34.50 1.02
C ASN A 119 -5.97 -34.84 -0.47
N PRO A 120 -4.88 -35.08 -1.22
CA PRO A 120 -4.95 -35.32 -2.66
C PRO A 120 -5.34 -36.76 -3.00
N THR A 121 -6.23 -37.39 -2.24
CA THR A 121 -6.61 -38.78 -2.52
C THR A 121 -8.05 -39.01 -2.10
N LEU A 122 -8.94 -39.07 -3.10
CA LEU A 122 -10.08 -39.98 -3.23
C LEU A 122 -10.73 -39.70 -4.60
N VAL A 123 -10.04 -40.12 -5.67
CA VAL A 123 -10.74 -40.54 -6.90
C VAL A 123 -10.61 -42.07 -6.92
N GLU A 124 -11.44 -42.75 -6.14
CA GLU A 124 -11.68 -44.17 -6.41
C GLU A 124 -12.55 -44.26 -7.67
N SER A 125 -11.90 -44.44 -8.82
CA SER A 125 -12.58 -44.99 -9.99
C SER A 125 -12.93 -46.44 -9.65
N LYS A 126 -14.18 -46.66 -9.24
CA LYS A 126 -14.77 -47.99 -9.22
C LYS A 126 -14.67 -48.59 -10.62
N ASN A 127 -13.82 -49.61 -10.76
CA ASN A 127 -13.96 -50.59 -11.81
C ASN A 127 -15.37 -51.18 -11.72
N VAL A 128 -16.15 -51.02 -12.78
CA VAL A 128 -17.31 -51.86 -13.05
C VAL A 128 -16.96 -52.63 -14.31
N GLU A 129 -16.52 -53.87 -14.12
CA GLU A 129 -16.55 -54.90 -15.14
C GLU A 129 -18.00 -55.10 -15.60
N ARG A 130 -18.22 -55.07 -16.91
CA ARG A 130 -18.97 -56.08 -17.68
C ARG A 130 -18.71 -55.91 -19.17
#